data_AF-A0A920V8K1-F1
#
_entry.id   AF-A0A920V8K1-F1
#
_cell.length_a   1.000
_cell.length_b   1.000
_cell.length_c   1.000
_cell.angle_alpha   90.00
_cell.angle_beta   90.00
_cell.angle_gamma   90.00
#
_symmetry.space_group_name_H-M   'P 1'
#
loop_
_entity.id
_entity.type
_entity.pdbx_description
1 polymer ?
#
loop_
_entity_poly.entity_id
_entity_poly.type
_entity_poly.pdbx_seq_one_letter_code
_entity_poly.pdbx_strand_id
1 'polypeptide(L)'
;MDKPESLGAIGLAAREKLDNLIFVVNCNLQRLDGPVRGNGKIIQELEGRFRGAGWNVIKVIWGSYWDPLFLKDKTGLLVKRMTEAVDGNIRHLKQKGCLRKREIFWKIS
;
A
#
# COMPACT_ATOMS: atom_id res chain seq x y z
N MET A 1 -5.43 6.71 8.55
CA MET A 1 -5.06 8.13 8.80
C MET A 1 -6.32 8.95 8.62
N ASP A 2 -7.21 8.83 9.60
CA ASP A 2 -8.62 9.20 9.45
C ASP A 2 -9.02 10.36 10.36
N LYS A 3 -8.06 10.87 11.13
CA LYS A 3 -8.24 12.00 12.03
C LYS A 3 -7.78 13.30 11.33
N PRO A 4 -8.63 14.34 11.29
CA PRO A 4 -8.33 15.59 10.58
C PRO A 4 -7.05 16.26 11.07
N GLU A 5 -6.70 16.09 12.34
CA GLU A 5 -5.48 16.61 12.95
C GLU A 5 -4.21 16.05 12.29
N SER A 6 -4.24 14.78 11.89
CA SER A 6 -3.11 14.13 11.21
C SER A 6 -2.92 14.62 9.77
N LEU A 7 -3.98 15.11 9.13
CA LEU A 7 -3.94 15.60 7.74
C LEU A 7 -3.63 17.10 7.67
N GLY A 8 -4.03 17.88 8.68
CA GLY A 8 -3.65 19.30 8.78
C GLY A 8 -2.15 19.49 9.04
N ALA A 9 -1.55 18.63 9.87
CA ALA A 9 -0.14 18.73 10.25
C ALA A 9 0.84 18.44 9.09
N ILE A 10 0.49 17.54 8.17
CA ILE A 10 1.37 17.21 7.02
C ILE A 10 1.53 18.41 6.07
N GLY A 11 0.50 19.23 5.90
CA GLY A 11 0.57 20.43 5.06
C GLY A 11 1.41 21.54 5.68
N LEU A 12 1.52 21.60 7.01
CA LEU A 12 2.42 22.55 7.69
C LEU A 12 3.88 22.12 7.53
N ALA A 13 4.18 20.85 7.83
CA ALA A 13 5.54 20.34 7.78
C ALA A 13 6.19 20.46 6.39
N ALA A 14 5.42 20.29 5.32
CA ALA A 14 5.92 20.48 3.96
C ALA A 14 6.15 21.96 3.60
N ARG A 15 5.29 22.87 4.07
CA ARG A 15 5.47 24.32 3.88
C ARG A 15 6.71 24.83 4.61
N GLU A 16 6.94 24.35 5.82
CA GLU A 16 8.10 24.70 6.64
C GLU A 16 9.38 23.94 6.26
N LYS A 17 9.34 23.08 5.22
CA LYS A 17 10.48 22.26 4.74
C LYS A 17 11.19 21.51 5.87
N LEU A 18 10.42 20.83 6.70
CA LEU A 18 10.95 20.05 7.82
C LEU A 18 11.60 18.75 7.33
N ASP A 19 12.83 18.88 6.80
CA ASP A 19 13.62 17.75 6.30
C ASP A 19 14.10 16.80 7.42
N ASN A 20 13.90 17.20 8.67
CA ASN A 20 14.22 16.44 9.88
C ASN A 20 13.04 15.61 10.42
N LEU A 21 11.89 15.60 9.74
CA LEU A 21 10.69 14.89 10.19
C LEU A 21 10.39 13.66 9.32
N ILE A 22 10.28 12.49 9.97
CA ILE A 22 9.97 11.22 9.31
C ILE A 22 8.66 10.66 9.85
N PHE A 23 7.70 10.42 8.96
CA PHE A 23 6.47 9.68 9.29
C PHE A 23 6.62 8.20 8.94
N VAL A 24 6.45 7.33 9.92
CA VAL A 24 6.37 5.88 9.73
C VAL A 24 4.93 5.43 9.90
N VAL A 25 4.28 5.01 8.81
CA VAL A 25 2.88 4.58 8.81
C VAL A 25 2.79 3.08 8.59
N ASN A 26 2.37 2.34 9.62
CA ASN A 26 2.11 0.91 9.51
C ASN A 26 0.81 0.66 8.73
N CYS A 27 0.94 0.15 7.51
CA CYS A 27 -0.18 -0.15 6.61
C CYS A 27 -0.60 -1.63 6.68
N ASN A 28 -0.89 -2.14 7.87
CA ASN A 28 -1.29 -3.54 8.11
C ASN A 28 -2.68 -3.94 7.55
N LEU A 29 -3.35 -3.04 6.82
CA LEU A 29 -4.67 -3.24 6.20
C LEU A 29 -5.80 -3.53 7.21
N GLN A 30 -5.66 -3.13 8.47
CA GLN A 30 -6.66 -3.32 9.53
C GLN A 30 -6.92 -2.00 10.28
N ARG A 31 -8.19 -1.75 10.64
CA ARG A 31 -8.58 -0.72 11.62
C ARG A 31 -8.88 -1.44 12.95
N LEU A 32 -8.86 -0.69 14.05
CA LEU A 32 -9.26 -1.20 15.38
C LEU A 32 -10.72 -1.72 15.37
N ASP A 33 -11.59 -1.11 14.56
CA ASP A 33 -13.02 -1.47 14.46
C ASP A 33 -13.34 -2.39 13.26
N GLY A 34 -12.35 -3.11 12.73
CA GLY A 34 -12.54 -4.11 11.68
C GLY A 34 -11.91 -3.74 10.32
N PRO A 35 -12.39 -4.35 9.21
CA PRO A 35 -11.85 -4.13 7.87
C PRO A 35 -11.68 -2.65 7.49
N VAL A 36 -10.45 -2.22 7.18
CA VAL A 36 -10.28 -1.05 6.29
C VAL A 36 -10.97 -1.39 4.96
N ARG A 37 -11.73 -0.43 4.43
CA ARG A 37 -12.57 -0.51 3.22
C ARG A 37 -11.93 -1.42 2.15
N GLY A 38 -12.49 -2.62 1.97
CA GLY A 38 -11.89 -3.69 1.14
C GLY A 38 -11.79 -3.36 -0.35
N ASN A 39 -12.58 -2.39 -0.83
CA ASN A 39 -12.63 -1.98 -2.24
C ASN A 39 -11.55 -0.94 -2.60
N GLY A 40 -10.79 -0.44 -1.62
CA GLY A 40 -9.74 0.57 -1.83
C GLY A 40 -8.33 0.01 -1.71
N LYS A 41 -7.36 0.92 -1.83
CA LYS A 41 -5.93 0.69 -1.58
C LYS A 41 -5.40 1.77 -0.65
N ILE A 42 -5.34 1.50 0.65
CA ILE A 42 -4.99 2.51 1.66
C ILE A 42 -3.60 3.10 1.45
N ILE A 43 -2.65 2.28 0.97
CA ILE A 43 -1.29 2.74 0.66
C ILE A 43 -1.31 3.79 -0.46
N GLN A 44 -2.15 3.60 -1.48
CA GLN A 44 -2.29 4.55 -2.61
C GLN A 44 -3.01 5.83 -2.17
N GLU A 45 -4.03 5.70 -1.32
CA GLU A 45 -4.72 6.85 -0.74
C GLU A 45 -3.77 7.71 0.11
N LEU A 46 -2.96 7.07 0.96
CA LEU A 46 -1.94 7.75 1.76
C LEU A 46 -0.87 8.40 0.88
N GLU A 47 -0.34 7.67 -0.10
CA GLU A 47 0.63 8.22 -1.05
C GLU A 47 0.10 9.48 -1.73
N GLY A 48 -1.13 9.45 -2.24
CA GLY A 48 -1.77 10.60 -2.89
C GLY A 48 -1.87 11.81 -1.95
N ARG A 49 -2.26 11.59 -0.69
CA ARG A 49 -2.33 12.66 0.33
C ARG A 49 -0.97 13.24 0.68
N PHE A 50 0.03 12.40 0.94
CA PHE A 50 1.37 12.86 1.32
C PHE A 50 2.09 13.54 0.14
N ARG A 51 2.05 12.95 -1.05
CA ARG A 51 2.63 13.57 -2.25
C ARG A 51 1.93 14.87 -2.61
N GLY A 52 0.58 14.90 -2.53
CA GLY A 52 -0.20 16.12 -2.74
C GLY A 52 0.13 17.22 -1.73
N ALA A 53 0.55 16.84 -0.52
CA ALA A 53 1.05 17.76 0.50
C ALA A 53 2.54 18.12 0.34
N GLY A 54 3.25 17.64 -0.69
CA GLY A 54 4.66 17.99 -0.94
C GLY A 54 5.70 17.10 -0.24
N TRP A 55 5.31 15.94 0.29
CA TRP A 55 6.23 15.01 0.95
C TRP A 55 6.91 14.06 -0.02
N ASN A 56 8.14 13.66 0.32
CA ASN A 56 8.75 12.46 -0.24
C ASN A 56 8.08 11.20 0.34
N VAL A 57 7.65 10.29 -0.53
CA VAL A 57 6.95 9.05 -0.13
C VAL A 57 7.74 7.83 -0.57
N ILE A 58 8.20 7.06 0.40
CA ILE A 58 8.87 5.77 0.19
C ILE A 58 7.90 4.65 0.58
N LYS A 59 7.59 3.78 -0.37
CA LYS A 59 6.67 2.64 -0.16
C LYS A 59 7.47 1.35 0.01
N VAL A 60 7.35 0.73 1.17
CA VAL A 60 7.94 -0.59 1.45
C VAL A 60 6.83 -1.63 1.42
N ILE A 61 6.62 -2.25 0.26
CA ILE A 61 5.46 -3.13 -0.01
C ILE A 61 5.84 -4.61 -0.01
N TRP A 62 7.00 -4.94 -0.58
CA TRP A 62 7.46 -6.32 -0.78
C TRP A 62 8.79 -6.55 -0.08
N GLY A 63 8.95 -7.72 0.54
CA GLY A 63 10.25 -8.18 1.04
C GLY A 63 11.11 -8.74 -0.09
N SER A 64 12.41 -8.87 0.18
CA SER A 64 13.44 -9.30 -0.79
C SER A 64 13.19 -10.66 -1.47
N TYR A 65 12.36 -11.53 -0.87
CA TYR A 65 11.93 -12.78 -1.50
C TYR A 65 11.24 -12.57 -2.86
N TRP A 66 10.66 -11.38 -3.11
CA TRP A 66 10.03 -11.06 -4.38
C TRP A 66 11.00 -10.58 -5.47
N ASP A 67 12.22 -10.19 -5.11
CA ASP A 67 13.20 -9.62 -6.05
C ASP A 67 13.48 -10.56 -7.24
N PRO A 68 13.71 -11.88 -7.03
CA PRO A 68 13.93 -12.79 -8.16
C PRO A 68 12.70 -12.94 -9.07
N LEU A 69 11.49 -12.74 -8.55
CA LEU A 69 10.25 -12.82 -9.33
C LEU A 69 10.08 -11.56 -10.19
N PHE A 70 10.36 -10.38 -9.65
CA PHE A 70 10.34 -9.13 -10.42
C PHE A 70 11.41 -9.10 -11.49
N LEU A 71 12.63 -9.58 -11.20
CA LEU A 71 13.72 -9.64 -12.19
C LEU A 71 13.39 -10.56 -13.38
N LYS A 72 12.62 -11.62 -13.14
CA LYS A 72 12.15 -12.57 -14.15
C LYS A 72 10.93 -12.07 -14.94
N ASP A 73 10.15 -11.14 -14.39
CA ASP A 73 8.97 -10.59 -15.06
C ASP A 73 9.38 -9.60 -16.16
N LYS A 74 9.54 -10.09 -17.39
CA LYS A 74 9.88 -9.26 -18.57
C LYS A 74 8.68 -8.53 -19.16
N THR A 75 7.46 -8.92 -18.80
CA THR A 75 6.22 -8.35 -19.36
C THR A 75 5.58 -7.31 -18.44
N GLY A 76 6.03 -7.22 -17.19
CA GLY A 76 5.45 -6.34 -16.17
C GLY A 76 4.09 -6.84 -15.66
N LEU A 77 3.70 -8.06 -16.03
CA LEU A 77 2.38 -8.61 -15.70
C LEU A 77 2.22 -8.85 -14.20
N LEU A 78 3.31 -9.20 -13.49
CA LEU A 78 3.30 -9.39 -12.05
C LEU A 78 3.01 -8.08 -11.34
N VAL A 79 3.71 -7.01 -11.73
CA VAL A 79 3.50 -5.66 -11.18
C VAL A 79 2.09 -5.16 -11.50
N LYS A 80 1.61 -5.37 -12.73
CA LYS A 80 0.24 -5.01 -13.13
C LYS A 80 -0.80 -5.69 -12.22
N ARG A 81 -0.71 -7.01 -12.05
CA ARG A 81 -1.63 -7.80 -11.20
C ARG A 81 -1.60 -7.37 -9.73
N MET A 82 -0.40 -7.10 -9.20
CA MET A 82 -0.26 -6.55 -7.85
C MET A 82 -0.90 -5.17 -7.70
N THR A 83 -0.90 -4.38 -8.77
CA THR A 83 -1.49 -3.04 -8.80
C THR A 83 -3.01 -3.08 -8.93
N GLU A 84 -3.56 -4.09 -9.61
CA GLU A 84 -5.02 -4.31 -9.72
C GLU A 84 -5.63 -4.89 -8.43
N ALA A 85 -4.86 -5.67 -7.66
CA ALA A 85 -5.35 -6.23 -6.40
C ALA A 85 -5.70 -5.15 -5.37
N VAL A 86 -6.98 -5.10 -4.96
CA VAL A 86 -7.45 -4.24 -3.84
C VAL A 86 -7.09 -4.86 -2.48
N ASP A 87 -7.14 -4.05 -1.42
CA ASP A 87 -6.75 -4.49 -0.06
C ASP A 87 -7.58 -5.69 0.43
N GLY A 88 -8.85 -5.78 0.02
CA GLY A 88 -9.70 -6.93 0.27
C GLY A 88 -9.16 -8.23 -0.34
N ASN A 89 -8.65 -8.18 -1.56
CA ASN A 89 -8.06 -9.33 -2.25
C ASN A 89 -6.78 -9.79 -1.55
N ILE A 90 -5.91 -8.86 -1.14
CA ILE A 90 -4.67 -9.16 -0.42
C ILE A 90 -4.97 -9.82 0.93
N ARG A 91 -5.98 -9.34 1.65
CA ARG A 91 -6.41 -9.95 2.92
C ARG A 91 -6.97 -11.36 2.70
N HIS A 92 -7.80 -11.56 1.69
CA HIS A 92 -8.33 -12.87 1.35
C HIS A 92 -7.21 -13.87 1.03
N LEU A 93 -6.21 -13.44 0.26
CA LEU A 93 -5.02 -14.25 -0.04
C LEU A 93 -4.22 -14.59 1.22
N LYS A 94 -4.13 -13.68 2.21
CA LYS A 94 -3.42 -13.95 3.47
C LYS A 94 -4.04 -15.13 4.25
N GLN A 95 -5.35 -15.32 4.16
CA GLN A 95 -6.11 -16.33 4.92
C GLN A 95 -6.21 -17.71 4.22
N LYS A 96 -5.77 -17.85 2.96
CA LYS A 96 -5.90 -19.09 2.16
C LYS A 96 -4.60 -19.93 2.13
N GLY A 97 -4.69 -21.22 1.78
CA GLY A 97 -3.53 -22.08 1.54
C GLY A 97 -2.80 -21.78 0.20
N CYS A 98 -1.54 -22.20 0.06
CA CYS A 98 -0.62 -21.78 -1.01
C CYS A 98 -1.13 -21.99 -2.45
N LEU A 99 -1.69 -23.15 -2.78
CA LEU A 99 -2.22 -23.47 -4.11
C LEU A 99 -3.37 -22.54 -4.50
N ARG A 100 -4.28 -22.31 -3.55
CA ARG A 100 -5.46 -21.46 -3.73
C ARG A 100 -5.09 -19.97 -3.84
N LYS A 101 -3.96 -19.54 -3.24
CA LYS A 101 -3.43 -18.18 -3.43
C LYS A 101 -3.02 -17.91 -4.87
N ARG A 102 -2.32 -18.86 -5.50
CA ARG A 102 -1.83 -18.70 -6.88
C ARG A 102 -3.01 -18.55 -7.84
N GLU A 103 -3.99 -19.45 -7.77
CA GLU A 103 -5.16 -19.39 -8.65
C GLU A 103 -5.97 -18.11 -8.50
N ILE A 104 -6.25 -17.69 -7.25
CA ILE A 104 -7.02 -16.48 -6.99
C ILE A 104 -6.25 -15.25 -7.48
N PHE A 105 -4.94 -15.15 -7.19
CA PHE A 105 -4.12 -14.03 -7.62
C PHE A 105 -4.08 -13.87 -9.15
N TRP A 106 -4.00 -14.98 -9.90
CA TRP A 106 -4.00 -14.93 -11.36
C TRP A 106 -5.39 -14.75 -11.99
N LYS A 107 -6.46 -14.76 -11.18
CA LYS A 107 -7.84 -14.48 -11.62
C LYS A 107 -8.32 -13.07 -11.27
N ILE A 108 -7.51 -12.26 -10.59
CA ILE A 108 -7.82 -10.85 -10.34
C ILE A 108 -7.83 -10.13 -11.71
N SER A 109 -8.95 -9.52 -12.03
CA SER A 109 -9.22 -8.74 -13.26
C SER A 109 -10.02 -7.50 -12.90
#